data_AF-A0A4Y2B0F4-F1
#
_entry.id   AF-A0A4Y2B0F4-F1
#
_cell.length_a   1.000
_cell.length_b   1.000
_cell.length_c   1.000
_cell.angle_alpha   90.00
_cell.angle_beta   90.00
_cell.angle_gamma   90.00
#
_symmetry.space_group_name_H-M   'P 1'
#
loop_
_entity.id
_entity.type
_entity.pdbx_description
1 polymer ?
#
loop_
_entity_poly.entity_id
_entity_poly.type
_entity_poly.pdbx_seq_one_letter_code
_entity_poly.pdbx_strand_id
1 'polypeptide(L)'
;MRAHIDDLRLCFILSDETERAKMLRITIIIKDLFLCYLDWPLQSLFLDTLNQMKSLLDLYCFKCSLEYIVYTKLMREMKDFDYLQLLRDLWNRIPDTYKEEIQRQKIFTLVHAAMNYDEKTHRLPIAKFLKDFLFTDKFWD
;
A
#
# COMPACT_ATOMS: atom_id res chain seq x y z
N MET A 1 3.69 4.90 -23.67
CA MET A 1 2.35 4.27 -23.67
C MET A 1 2.14 3.66 -22.30
N ARG A 2 1.48 4.35 -21.36
CA ARG A 2 1.12 3.77 -20.06
C ARG A 2 -0.21 3.06 -20.28
N ALA A 3 -0.21 1.73 -20.30
CA ALA A 3 -1.43 0.98 -20.06
C ALA A 3 -1.97 1.43 -18.69
N HIS A 4 -3.26 1.71 -18.59
CA HIS A 4 -3.88 1.99 -17.31
C HIS A 4 -3.83 0.71 -16.45
N ILE A 5 -3.77 0.87 -15.13
CA ILE A 5 -3.74 -0.29 -14.22
C ILE A 5 -4.97 -1.20 -14.42
N ASP A 6 -6.10 -0.62 -14.83
CA ASP A 6 -7.30 -1.34 -15.24
C ASP A 6 -7.06 -2.24 -16.46
N ASP A 7 -6.25 -1.80 -17.44
CA ASP A 7 -5.89 -2.60 -18.60
C ASP A 7 -5.05 -3.82 -18.17
N LEU A 8 -4.13 -3.65 -17.22
CA LEU A 8 -3.32 -4.76 -16.69
C LEU A 8 -4.20 -5.80 -15.98
N ARG A 9 -5.17 -5.35 -15.18
CA ARG A 9 -6.12 -6.24 -14.51
C ARG A 9 -7.02 -6.96 -15.50
N LEU A 10 -7.54 -6.25 -16.51
CA LEU A 10 -8.36 -6.84 -17.57
C LEU A 10 -7.56 -7.89 -18.35
N CYS A 11 -6.34 -7.57 -18.76
CA CYS A 11 -5.44 -8.52 -19.41
C CYS A 11 -5.19 -9.75 -18.53
N PHE A 12 -4.93 -9.56 -17.23
CA PHE A 12 -4.73 -10.68 -16.31
C PHE A 12 -5.96 -11.59 -16.22
N ILE A 13 -7.17 -11.03 -16.18
CA ILE A 13 -8.43 -11.78 -16.14
C ILE A 13 -8.68 -12.55 -17.45
N LEU A 14 -8.38 -11.93 -18.59
CA LEU A 14 -8.63 -12.49 -19.93
C LEU A 14 -7.55 -13.49 -20.37
N SER A 15 -6.34 -13.41 -19.82
CA SER A 15 -5.22 -14.30 -20.13
C SER A 15 -5.48 -15.73 -19.69
N ASP A 16 -4.91 -16.70 -20.42
CA ASP A 16 -4.96 -18.11 -20.04
C ASP A 16 -4.06 -18.43 -18.82
N GLU A 17 -4.13 -19.65 -18.30
CA GLU A 17 -3.32 -20.07 -17.14
C GLU A 17 -1.81 -19.93 -17.35
N THR A 18 -1.32 -20.21 -18.56
CA THR A 18 0.10 -20.12 -18.89
C THR A 18 0.56 -18.67 -18.94
N GLU A 19 -0.23 -17.80 -19.56
CA GLU A 19 0.03 -16.37 -19.61
C GLU A 19 -0.03 -15.73 -18.22
N ARG A 20 -1.05 -16.05 -17.42
CA ARG A 20 -1.14 -15.59 -16.03
C ARG A 20 0.07 -16.04 -15.21
N ALA A 21 0.49 -17.30 -15.35
CA ALA A 21 1.69 -17.79 -14.66
C ALA A 21 2.97 -17.03 -15.06
N LYS A 22 3.10 -16.59 -16.32
CA LYS A 22 4.21 -15.74 -16.76
C LYS A 22 4.11 -14.34 -16.16
N MET A 23 2.92 -13.73 -16.15
CA MET A 23 2.69 -12.41 -15.55
C MET A 23 3.01 -12.41 -14.05
N LEU A 24 2.60 -13.46 -13.33
CA LEU A 24 2.88 -13.65 -11.90
C LEU A 24 4.37 -13.93 -11.59
N ARG A 25 5.25 -14.05 -12.60
CA ARG A 25 6.70 -14.07 -12.38
C ARG A 25 7.33 -12.69 -12.43
N ILE A 26 6.57 -11.67 -12.83
CA ILE A 26 7.04 -10.30 -12.98
C ILE A 26 6.56 -9.50 -11.77
N THR A 27 7.46 -9.27 -10.81
CA THR A 27 7.18 -8.53 -9.56
C THR A 27 6.47 -7.20 -9.81
N ILE A 28 6.86 -6.44 -10.84
CA ILE A 28 6.24 -5.14 -11.17
C ILE A 28 4.75 -5.30 -11.49
N ILE A 29 4.38 -6.33 -12.26
CA ILE A 29 2.98 -6.60 -12.64
C ILE A 29 2.18 -7.04 -11.42
N ILE A 30 2.74 -7.91 -10.58
CA ILE A 30 2.08 -8.33 -9.32
C ILE A 30 1.85 -7.13 -8.42
N LYS A 31 2.85 -6.28 -8.23
CA LYS A 31 2.74 -5.05 -7.44
C LYS A 31 1.64 -4.16 -7.99
N ASP A 32 1.66 -3.85 -9.29
CA ASP A 32 0.67 -2.93 -9.89
C ASP A 32 -0.76 -3.51 -9.82
N LEU A 33 -0.91 -4.82 -10.08
CA LEU A 33 -2.18 -5.52 -9.92
C LEU A 33 -2.65 -5.51 -8.47
N PHE A 34 -1.75 -5.65 -7.51
CA PHE A 34 -2.10 -5.65 -6.09
C PHE A 34 -2.48 -4.24 -5.60
N LEU A 35 -1.73 -3.22 -6.00
CA LEU A 35 -1.99 -1.82 -5.64
C LEU A 35 -3.31 -1.30 -6.21
N CYS A 36 -3.80 -1.83 -7.35
CA CYS A 36 -5.08 -1.41 -7.92
C CYS A 36 -6.26 -1.63 -6.96
N TYR A 37 -6.15 -2.63 -6.09
CA TYR A 37 -7.17 -2.88 -5.08
C TYR A 37 -7.19 -1.82 -3.97
N LEU A 38 -6.23 -0.89 -3.91
CA LEU A 38 -6.26 0.27 -3.00
C LEU A 38 -7.01 1.48 -3.58
N ASP A 39 -7.41 1.40 -4.85
CA ASP A 39 -8.17 2.43 -5.55
C ASP A 39 -9.66 2.13 -5.54
N TRP A 40 -10.45 3.20 -5.65
CA TRP A 40 -11.90 3.11 -5.71
C TRP A 40 -12.34 2.38 -6.99
N PRO A 41 -13.29 1.43 -6.91
CA PRO A 41 -14.12 1.02 -5.76
C PRO A 41 -13.65 -0.28 -5.06
N LEU A 42 -12.39 -0.69 -5.21
CA LEU A 42 -11.93 -2.04 -4.88
C LEU A 42 -11.36 -2.19 -3.46
N GLN A 43 -11.27 -1.11 -2.68
CA GLN A 43 -10.59 -1.08 -1.39
C GLN A 43 -11.08 -2.14 -0.40
N SER A 44 -12.38 -2.41 -0.41
CA SER A 44 -12.97 -3.42 0.47
C SER A 44 -12.47 -4.84 0.18
N LEU A 45 -11.97 -5.11 -1.03
CA LEU A 45 -11.45 -6.41 -1.45
C LEU A 45 -9.94 -6.55 -1.22
N PHE A 46 -9.23 -5.47 -0.91
CA PHE A 46 -7.77 -5.45 -0.84
C PHE A 46 -7.19 -6.52 0.10
N LEU A 47 -7.73 -6.64 1.32
CA LEU A 47 -7.24 -7.58 2.31
C LEU A 47 -7.57 -9.04 1.96
N ASP A 48 -8.68 -9.28 1.26
CA ASP A 48 -9.05 -10.62 0.78
C ASP A 48 -8.13 -11.04 -0.38
N THR A 49 -7.89 -10.13 -1.32
CA THR A 49 -6.91 -10.33 -2.41
C THR A 49 -5.51 -10.55 -1.85
N LEU A 50 -5.10 -9.80 -0.82
CA LEU A 50 -3.82 -10.00 -0.13
C LEU A 50 -3.69 -11.43 0.41
N ASN A 51 -4.75 -11.97 1.02
CA ASN A 51 -4.71 -13.35 1.53
C ASN A 51 -4.57 -14.38 0.40
N GLN A 52 -5.25 -14.15 -0.72
CA GLN A 52 -5.19 -15.06 -1.88
C GLN A 52 -3.83 -15.00 -2.60
N MET A 53 -3.21 -13.83 -2.66
CA MET A 53 -1.97 -13.59 -3.39
C MET A 53 -0.73 -13.60 -2.49
N LYS A 54 -0.87 -13.86 -1.18
CA LYS A 54 0.19 -13.64 -0.18
C LYS A 54 1.52 -14.32 -0.54
N SER A 55 1.49 -15.53 -1.10
CA SER A 55 2.67 -16.29 -1.49
C SER A 55 3.42 -15.72 -2.70
N LEU A 56 2.78 -14.81 -3.45
CA LEU A 56 3.33 -14.15 -4.64
C LEU A 56 3.88 -12.75 -4.31
N LEU A 57 3.52 -12.20 -3.14
CA LEU A 57 3.95 -10.87 -2.72
C LEU A 57 5.30 -10.95 -2.03
N ASP A 58 6.26 -10.18 -2.53
CA ASP A 58 7.56 -9.99 -1.90
C ASP A 58 7.56 -8.74 -0.99
N LEU A 59 8.69 -8.52 -0.31
CA LEU A 59 8.95 -7.34 0.50
C LEU A 59 8.60 -6.03 -0.24
N TYR A 60 8.96 -5.94 -1.52
CA TYR A 60 8.78 -4.74 -2.31
C TYR A 60 7.28 -4.43 -2.52
N CYS A 61 6.46 -5.45 -2.76
CA CYS A 61 5.01 -5.29 -2.85
C CYS A 61 4.40 -4.71 -1.55
N PHE A 62 4.80 -5.23 -0.38
CA PHE A 62 4.31 -4.73 0.90
C PHE A 62 4.77 -3.31 1.18
N LYS A 63 6.05 -3.00 0.95
CA LYS A 63 6.60 -1.65 1.08
C LYS A 63 5.84 -0.65 0.23
N CYS A 64 5.66 -0.93 -1.06
CA CYS A 64 4.95 -0.04 -1.97
C CYS A 64 3.49 0.15 -1.56
N SER A 65 2.85 -0.86 -0.97
CA SER A 65 1.47 -0.75 -0.50
C SER A 65 1.35 0.19 0.71
N LEU A 66 2.25 0.08 1.68
CA LEU A 66 2.32 1.00 2.82
C LEU A 66 2.58 2.44 2.36
N GLU A 67 3.56 2.63 1.46
CA GLU A 67 3.86 3.92 0.85
C GLU A 67 2.66 4.51 0.12
N TYR A 68 1.96 3.69 -0.68
CA TYR A 68 0.82 4.13 -1.45
C TYR A 68 -0.32 4.61 -0.57
N ILE A 69 -0.64 3.87 0.50
CA ILE A 69 -1.68 4.28 1.45
C ILE A 69 -1.30 5.61 2.12
N VAL A 70 -0.06 5.75 2.60
CA VAL A 70 0.37 6.96 3.29
C VAL A 70 0.40 8.18 2.35
N TYR A 71 1.12 8.11 1.23
CA TYR A 71 1.35 9.25 0.36
C TYR A 71 0.16 9.60 -0.54
N THR A 72 -0.54 8.58 -1.04
CA THR A 72 -1.58 8.78 -2.05
C THR A 72 -2.96 8.83 -1.43
N LYS A 73 -3.18 8.21 -0.26
CA LYS A 73 -4.50 8.19 0.38
C LYS A 73 -4.57 9.12 1.57
N LEU A 74 -3.76 8.88 2.61
CA LEU A 74 -3.82 9.63 3.86
C LEU A 74 -3.38 11.08 3.68
N MET A 75 -2.21 11.34 3.08
CA MET A 75 -1.70 12.70 2.88
C MET A 75 -2.53 13.53 1.88
N ARG A 76 -3.33 12.86 1.04
CA ARG A 76 -4.25 13.52 0.09
C ARG A 76 -5.67 13.65 0.60
N GLU A 77 -5.93 13.27 1.85
CA GLU A 77 -7.25 13.37 2.48
C GLU A 77 -8.34 12.62 1.71
N MET A 78 -8.00 11.46 1.17
CA MET A 78 -8.98 10.58 0.53
C MET A 78 -9.97 10.06 1.58
N LYS A 79 -11.28 10.28 1.34
CA LYS A 79 -12.38 9.97 2.29
C LYS A 79 -13.32 8.86 1.80
N ASP A 80 -12.99 8.24 0.69
CA ASP A 80 -13.77 7.17 0.05
C ASP A 80 -13.60 5.80 0.73
N PHE A 81 -12.63 5.66 1.65
CA PHE A 81 -12.42 4.46 2.45
C PHE A 81 -11.68 4.78 3.77
N ASP A 82 -11.80 3.90 4.77
CA ASP A 82 -10.99 4.01 6.00
C ASP A 82 -9.56 3.50 5.76
N TYR A 83 -8.76 4.35 5.14
CA TYR A 83 -7.37 4.04 4.80
C TYR A 83 -6.46 3.95 6.02
N LEU A 84 -6.81 4.58 7.14
CA LEU A 84 -6.02 4.50 8.37
C LEU A 84 -6.17 3.11 9.00
N GLN A 85 -7.40 2.61 9.09
CA GLN A 85 -7.66 1.25 9.54
C GLN A 85 -7.06 0.23 8.57
N LEU A 86 -7.21 0.43 7.26
CA LEU A 86 -6.61 -0.43 6.25
C LEU A 86 -5.08 -0.54 6.39
N LEU A 87 -4.41 0.58 6.68
CA LEU A 87 -2.96 0.60 6.91
C LEU A 87 -2.55 -0.30 8.08
N ARG A 88 -3.27 -0.22 9.20
CA ARG A 88 -3.02 -1.02 10.40
C ARG A 88 -3.27 -2.50 10.14
N ASP A 89 -4.36 -2.82 9.45
CA ASP A 89 -4.71 -4.21 9.12
C ASP A 89 -3.73 -4.82 8.13
N LEU A 90 -3.27 -4.04 7.15
CA LEU A 90 -2.19 -4.45 6.25
C LEU A 90 -0.92 -4.75 7.05
N TRP A 91 -0.47 -3.81 7.89
CA TRP A 91 0.73 -3.99 8.71
C TRP A 91 0.70 -5.27 9.54
N ASN A 92 -0.44 -5.56 10.17
CA ASN A 92 -0.62 -6.76 10.98
C ASN A 92 -0.49 -8.07 10.17
N ARG A 93 -0.77 -8.03 8.86
CA ARG A 93 -0.73 -9.21 7.97
C ARG A 93 0.62 -9.43 7.29
N ILE A 94 1.52 -8.45 7.33
CA ILE A 94 2.89 -8.57 6.78
C ILE A 94 3.67 -9.61 7.61
N PRO A 95 4.42 -10.52 6.96
CA PRO A 95 5.34 -11.44 7.65
C PRO A 95 6.37 -10.70 8.52
N ASP A 96 6.69 -11.23 9.70
CA ASP A 96 7.58 -10.54 10.65
C ASP A 96 8.99 -10.31 10.08
N THR A 97 9.50 -11.26 9.29
CA THR A 97 10.77 -11.09 8.54
C THR A 97 10.76 -9.85 7.66
N TYR A 98 9.65 -9.56 6.99
CA TYR A 98 9.50 -8.36 6.18
C TYR A 98 9.26 -7.10 7.01
N LYS A 99 8.58 -7.21 8.16
CA LYS A 99 8.41 -6.07 9.09
C LYS A 99 9.77 -5.57 9.58
N GLU A 100 10.66 -6.47 10.00
CA GLU A 100 12.00 -6.12 10.45
C GLU A 100 12.79 -5.37 9.37
N GLU A 101 12.70 -5.82 8.11
CA GLU A 101 13.37 -5.16 6.99
C GLU A 101 12.74 -3.81 6.63
N ILE A 102 11.42 -3.68 6.68
CA ILE A 102 10.71 -2.42 6.44
C ILE A 102 11.05 -1.41 7.53
N GLN A 103 11.07 -1.84 8.80
CA GLN A 103 11.38 -0.99 9.96
C GLN A 103 12.75 -0.30 9.88
N ARG A 104 13.72 -0.93 9.20
CA ARG A 104 15.06 -0.36 8.99
C ARG A 104 15.09 0.76 7.95
N GLN A 105 14.01 0.98 7.20
CA GLN A 105 13.96 1.95 6.13
C GLN A 105 13.39 3.27 6.64
N LYS A 106 13.95 4.40 6.17
CA LYS A 106 13.47 5.75 6.54
C LYS A 106 11.96 5.90 6.37
N ILE A 107 11.40 5.32 5.31
CA ILE A 107 9.96 5.36 5.02
C ILE A 107 9.08 4.83 6.18
N PHE A 108 9.58 3.88 6.95
CA PHE A 108 8.81 3.31 8.04
C PHE A 108 8.50 4.33 9.13
N THR A 109 9.34 5.35 9.33
CA THR A 109 9.04 6.41 10.31
C THR A 109 7.71 7.09 9.99
N LEU A 110 7.43 7.39 8.72
CA LEU A 110 6.17 8.02 8.31
C LEU A 110 4.99 7.04 8.40
N VAL A 111 5.19 5.78 8.00
CA VAL A 111 4.18 4.73 8.14
C VAL A 111 3.83 4.51 9.62
N HIS A 112 4.83 4.46 10.49
CA HIS A 112 4.67 4.33 11.93
C HIS A 112 3.95 5.53 12.54
N ALA A 113 4.30 6.76 12.14
CA ALA A 113 3.59 7.96 12.55
C ALA A 113 2.10 7.90 12.15
N ALA A 114 1.81 7.47 10.92
CA ALA A 114 0.43 7.28 10.46
C ALA A 114 -0.32 6.21 11.28
N MET A 115 0.28 5.04 11.52
CA MET A 115 -0.38 3.97 12.28
C MET A 115 -0.69 4.36 13.73
N ASN A 116 0.15 5.18 14.36
CA ASN A 116 -0.03 5.68 15.73
C ASN A 116 -0.86 6.97 15.82
N TYR A 117 -1.33 7.50 14.70
CA TYR A 117 -2.19 8.67 14.70
C TYR A 117 -3.56 8.35 15.32
N ASP A 118 -4.01 9.21 16.24
CA ASP A 118 -5.33 9.13 16.84
C ASP A 118 -6.01 10.50 16.74
N GLU A 119 -7.13 10.54 16.01
CA GLU A 119 -7.96 11.73 15.80
C GLU A 119 -8.45 12.35 17.11
N LYS A 120 -8.60 11.57 18.19
CA LYS A 120 -9.07 12.08 19.48
C LYS A 120 -7.99 12.84 20.23
N THR A 121 -6.72 12.52 20.00
CA THR A 121 -5.59 13.10 20.72
C THR A 121 -4.88 14.18 19.90
N HIS A 122 -4.92 14.08 18.57
CA HIS A 122 -4.25 15.01 17.68
C HIS A 122 -5.18 16.13 17.21
N ARG A 123 -4.74 17.38 17.40
CA ARG A 123 -5.49 18.59 16.99
C ARG A 123 -5.51 18.81 15.47
N LEU A 124 -4.59 18.18 14.74
CA LEU A 124 -4.44 18.35 13.30
C LEU A 124 -5.05 17.16 12.56
N PRO A 125 -5.70 17.37 11.39
CA PRO A 125 -6.06 16.29 10.48
C PRO A 125 -4.83 15.47 10.10
N ILE A 126 -5.00 14.15 9.91
CA ILE A 126 -3.90 13.22 9.63
C ILE A 126 -3.01 13.67 8.48
N ALA A 127 -3.59 14.21 7.40
CA ALA A 127 -2.84 14.65 6.24
C ALA A 127 -1.89 15.81 6.57
N LYS A 128 -2.35 16.77 7.39
CA LYS A 128 -1.52 17.88 7.83
C LYS A 128 -0.43 17.40 8.79
N PHE A 129 -0.80 16.56 9.76
CA PHE A 129 0.16 15.92 10.66
C PHE A 129 1.28 15.19 9.89
N LEU A 130 0.94 14.36 8.91
CA LEU A 130 1.92 13.60 8.12
C LEU A 130 2.77 14.48 7.20
N LYS A 131 2.19 15.54 6.61
CA LYS A 131 2.95 16.53 5.83
C LYS A 131 3.96 17.26 6.72
N ASP A 132 3.49 17.79 7.85
CA ASP A 132 4.37 18.49 8.79
C ASP A 132 5.49 17.56 9.26
N PHE A 133 5.16 16.31 9.64
CA PHE A 133 6.12 15.28 10.01
C PHE A 133 7.20 15.05 8.93
N LEU A 134 6.78 14.90 7.67
CA LEU A 134 7.67 14.69 6.53
C LEU A 134 8.60 15.89 6.27
N PHE A 135 8.15 17.12 6.53
CA PHE A 135 8.94 18.34 6.32
C PHE A 135 9.82 18.71 7.52
N THR A 136 9.48 18.28 8.74
CA THR A 136 10.28 18.52 9.95
C THR A 136 11.38 17.48 10.16
N ASP A 137 11.13 16.22 9.84
CA ASP A 137 12.21 15.23 9.78
C ASP A 137 13.01 15.49 8.50
N LYS A 138 14.33 15.53 8.62
CA LYS A 138 15.29 15.60 7.48
C LYS A 138 15.27 14.31 6.65
N PHE A 139 14.11 13.94 6.11
CA PHE A 139 13.95 12.78 5.23
C PHE A 139 14.84 12.87 3.98
N TRP A 140 15.29 14.07 3.63
CA TRP A 140 16.08 14.41 2.46
C TRP A 140 17.58 14.70 2.71
N ASP A 141 18.09 14.51 3.94
CA ASP A 141 19.54 14.52 4.21
C ASP A 141 20.16 13.11 4.13
#